data_AF-A0A9E5CWD7-F1
#
_entry.id   AF-A0A9E5CWD7-F1
#
_cell.length_a   1.000
_cell.length_b   1.000
_cell.length_c   1.000
_cell.angle_alpha   90.00
_cell.angle_beta   90.00
_cell.angle_gamma   90.00
#
_symmetry.space_group_name_H-M   'P 1'
#
loop_
_entity.id
_entity.type
_entity.pdbx_description
1 polymer ?
#
loop_
_entity_poly.entity_id
_entity_poly.type
_entity_poly.pdbx_seq_one_letter_code
_entity_poly.pdbx_strand_id
1 'polypeptide(L)'
;MTIAGGAIGVVFATAGAGANALWQDVKTPLAVALGAVTLAYALHEVGLVSLPVPGREWQVPAHWVRNSFYRSAVVFGGTVGLGVVTRVPYASFPILLAWLFVAGNVWYGLAAGLVYGALRAVSIYSSVSVEGPEQLVELNQRLMRFAPSFHQVTGLALAAFAAYLLLAPTLP
;
A
#
# COMPACT_ATOMS: atom_id res chain seq x y z
N MET A 1 -4.74 6.45 -11.07
CA MET A 1 -4.29 5.87 -9.79
C MET A 1 -5.43 5.67 -8.81
N THR A 2 -6.20 6.72 -8.47
CA THR A 2 -7.33 6.64 -7.53
C THR A 2 -8.31 5.51 -7.86
N ILE A 3 -8.80 5.46 -9.11
CA ILE A 3 -9.71 4.39 -9.56
C ILE A 3 -9.06 3.00 -9.44
N ALA A 4 -7.79 2.87 -9.80
CA ALA A 4 -7.07 1.60 -9.69
C ALA A 4 -6.86 1.17 -8.24
N GLY A 5 -6.61 2.13 -7.33
CA GLY A 5 -6.55 1.92 -5.89
C GLY A 5 -7.90 1.45 -5.33
N GLY A 6 -8.99 2.11 -5.72
CA GLY A 6 -10.35 1.69 -5.36
C GLY A 6 -10.66 0.28 -5.86
N ALA A 7 -10.29 -0.03 -7.12
CA ALA A 7 -10.49 -1.34 -7.71
C ALA A 7 -9.72 -2.44 -6.96
N ILE A 8 -8.45 -2.24 -6.63
CA ILE A 8 -7.68 -3.25 -5.87
C ILE A 8 -8.25 -3.44 -4.46
N GLY A 9 -8.70 -2.36 -3.81
CA GLY A 9 -9.35 -2.44 -2.51
C GLY A 9 -10.66 -3.23 -2.55
N VAL A 10 -11.50 -3.00 -3.56
CA VAL A 10 -12.72 -3.78 -3.80
C VAL A 10 -12.40 -5.25 -4.05
N VAL A 11 -11.39 -5.56 -4.88
CA VAL A 11 -11.01 -6.95 -5.18
C VAL A 11 -10.61 -7.70 -3.91
N PHE A 12 -9.72 -7.14 -3.08
CA PHE A 12 -9.29 -7.79 -1.85
C PHE A 12 -10.42 -7.91 -0.83
N ALA A 13 -11.23 -6.87 -0.66
CA ALA A 13 -12.37 -6.90 0.25
C ALA A 13 -13.46 -7.88 -0.20
N THR A 14 -13.72 -8.01 -1.51
CA THR A 14 -14.70 -8.97 -2.04
C THR A 14 -14.21 -10.41 -1.89
N ALA A 15 -12.92 -10.66 -2.16
CA ALA A 15 -12.30 -11.97 -1.91
C ALA A 15 -12.37 -12.33 -0.42
N GLY A 16 -12.12 -11.34 0.44
CA GLY A 16 -12.27 -11.44 1.89
C GLY A 16 -13.69 -11.77 2.34
N ALA A 17 -14.69 -11.06 1.82
CA ALA A 17 -16.11 -11.35 2.06
C ALA A 17 -16.46 -12.80 1.71
N GLY A 18 -16.02 -13.26 0.53
CA GLY A 18 -16.24 -14.64 0.10
C GLY A 18 -15.59 -15.66 1.03
N ALA A 19 -14.34 -15.45 1.41
CA ALA A 19 -13.64 -16.32 2.36
C ALA A 19 -14.30 -16.33 3.75
N ASN A 20 -14.69 -15.16 4.25
CA ASN A 20 -15.38 -15.01 5.53
C ASN A 20 -16.76 -15.67 5.53
N ALA A 21 -17.47 -15.68 4.39
CA ALA A 21 -18.75 -16.37 4.27
C ALA A 21 -18.60 -17.91 4.34
N LEU A 22 -17.44 -18.44 3.92
CA LEU A 22 -17.15 -19.88 3.93
C LEU A 22 -16.51 -20.36 5.24
N TRP A 23 -15.75 -19.50 5.94
CA TRP A 23 -14.91 -19.89 7.08
C TRP A 23 -14.98 -18.89 8.25
N GLN A 24 -16.15 -18.76 8.87
CA GLN A 24 -16.33 -17.79 9.97
C GLN A 24 -15.43 -18.05 11.18
N ASP A 25 -15.14 -19.31 11.50
CA ASP A 25 -14.30 -19.69 12.65
C ASP A 25 -12.84 -19.23 12.49
N VAL A 26 -12.42 -18.90 11.28
CA VAL A 26 -11.03 -18.52 10.96
C VAL A 26 -10.83 -17.00 10.99
N LYS A 27 -11.90 -16.21 11.11
CA LYS A 27 -11.85 -14.74 11.04
C LYS A 27 -10.98 -14.16 12.17
N THR A 28 -11.24 -14.57 13.42
CA THR A 28 -10.49 -14.11 14.60
C THR A 28 -9.03 -14.56 14.60
N PRO A 29 -8.67 -15.84 14.41
CA PRO A 29 -7.27 -16.24 14.37
C PRO A 29 -6.50 -15.57 13.22
N LEU A 30 -7.15 -15.31 12.09
CA LEU A 30 -6.54 -14.58 10.98
C LEU A 30 -6.25 -13.10 11.34
N ALA A 31 -7.16 -12.44 12.06
CA ALA A 31 -6.94 -11.07 12.56
C ALA A 31 -5.79 -11.00 13.56
N VAL A 32 -5.71 -11.96 14.49
CA VAL A 32 -4.61 -12.06 15.47
C VAL A 32 -3.28 -12.34 14.75
N ALA A 33 -3.26 -13.25 13.78
CA ALA A 33 -2.08 -13.53 12.96
C ALA A 33 -1.65 -12.28 12.19
N LEU A 34 -2.59 -11.54 11.59
CA LEU A 34 -2.32 -10.27 10.94
C LEU A 34 -1.76 -9.24 11.94
N GLY A 35 -2.30 -9.16 13.16
CA GLY A 35 -1.78 -8.30 14.22
C GLY A 35 -0.33 -8.61 14.57
N ALA A 36 0.01 -9.90 14.74
CA ALA A 36 1.37 -10.35 15.02
C ALA A 36 2.34 -10.03 13.86
N VAL A 37 1.93 -10.29 12.61
CA VAL A 37 2.71 -9.94 11.42
C VAL A 37 2.88 -8.43 11.29
N THR A 38 1.83 -7.66 11.56
CA THR A 38 1.86 -6.19 11.55
C THR A 38 2.84 -5.66 12.59
N LEU A 39 2.87 -6.23 13.79
CA LEU A 39 3.83 -5.86 14.83
C LEU A 39 5.27 -6.15 14.39
N ALA A 40 5.52 -7.31 13.78
CA ALA A 40 6.84 -7.65 13.25
C ALA A 40 7.30 -6.64 12.19
N TYR A 41 6.41 -6.23 11.27
CA TYR A 41 6.72 -5.18 10.30
C TYR A 41 6.82 -3.78 10.92
N ALA A 42 6.09 -3.48 12.00
CA ALA A 42 6.27 -2.24 12.74
C ALA A 42 7.69 -2.13 13.31
N LEU A 43 8.20 -3.21 13.91
CA LEU A 43 9.59 -3.32 14.38
C LEU A 43 10.59 -3.22 13.23
N HIS A 44 10.25 -3.78 12.06
CA HIS A 44 11.06 -3.65 10.86
C HIS A 44 11.20 -2.21 10.38
N GLU A 45 10.08 -1.49 10.29
CA GLU A 45 10.02 -0.11 9.82
C GLU A 45 10.78 0.86 10.75
N VAL A 46 10.82 0.59 12.06
CA VAL A 46 11.65 1.39 13.00
C VAL A 46 13.12 0.94 13.05
N GLY A 47 13.51 -0.07 12.28
CA GLY A 47 14.89 -0.54 12.18
C GLY A 47 15.35 -1.48 13.30
N LEU A 48 14.43 -2.02 14.10
CA LEU A 48 14.75 -2.97 15.17
C LEU A 48 14.95 -4.40 14.66
N VAL A 49 14.30 -4.78 13.56
CA VAL A 49 14.41 -6.11 12.94
C VAL A 49 14.56 -5.98 11.42
N SER A 50 15.29 -6.87 10.77
CA SER A 50 15.36 -6.95 9.31
C SER A 50 14.45 -8.06 8.79
N LEU A 51 13.35 -7.70 8.13
CA LEU A 51 12.42 -8.64 7.51
C LEU A 51 12.38 -8.42 6.01
N PRO A 52 12.21 -9.48 5.19
CA PRO A 52 12.00 -9.31 3.77
C PRO A 52 10.61 -8.68 3.54
N VAL A 53 10.57 -7.48 2.95
CA VAL A 53 9.32 -6.83 2.61
C VAL A 53 8.72 -7.50 1.36
N PRO A 54 7.47 -7.99 1.42
CA PRO A 54 6.82 -8.61 0.27
C PRO A 54 6.58 -7.54 -0.79
N GLY A 55 7.23 -7.71 -1.94
CA GLY A 55 7.13 -6.77 -3.05
C GLY A 55 7.84 -7.29 -4.29
N ARG A 56 7.53 -6.66 -5.43
CA ARG A 56 8.27 -6.88 -6.68
C ARG A 56 9.23 -5.71 -6.90
N GLU A 57 10.43 -6.01 -7.39
CA GLU A 57 11.38 -4.98 -7.82
C GLU A 57 11.05 -4.38 -9.20
N TRP A 58 10.01 -4.90 -9.84
CA TRP A 58 9.58 -4.46 -11.15
C TRP A 58 9.13 -3.00 -11.15
N GLN A 59 9.53 -2.28 -12.19
CA GLN A 59 9.10 -0.92 -12.49
C GLN A 59 8.52 -0.86 -13.90
N VAL A 60 7.66 0.13 -14.16
CA VAL A 60 7.02 0.31 -15.47
C VAL A 60 8.11 0.64 -16.51
N PRO A 61 8.29 -0.17 -17.57
CA PRO A 61 9.29 0.11 -18.58
C PRO A 61 9.02 1.44 -19.29
N ALA A 62 10.07 2.27 -19.47
CA ALA A 62 9.93 3.60 -20.07
C ALA A 62 9.31 3.57 -21.47
N HIS A 63 9.53 2.51 -22.26
CA HIS A 63 8.97 2.38 -23.60
C HIS A 63 7.44 2.21 -23.61
N TRP A 64 6.81 1.78 -22.50
CA TRP A 64 5.33 1.68 -22.41
C TRP A 64 4.66 3.06 -22.36
N VAL A 65 5.39 4.08 -21.92
CA VAL A 65 4.88 5.42 -21.67
C VAL A 65 5.37 6.48 -22.68
N ARG A 66 6.05 6.07 -23.76
CA ARG A 66 6.60 7.00 -24.78
C ARG A 66 5.63 7.39 -25.91
N ASN A 67 4.62 6.59 -26.22
CA ASN A 67 3.96 6.67 -27.53
C ASN A 67 2.66 7.48 -27.57
N SER A 68 1.99 7.76 -26.45
CA SER A 68 0.76 8.58 -26.43
C SER A 68 0.42 9.03 -25.00
N PHE A 69 0.14 10.32 -24.79
CA PHE A 69 -0.17 10.88 -23.46
C PHE A 69 -1.27 10.10 -22.72
N TYR A 70 -2.43 9.88 -23.35
CA TYR A 70 -3.55 9.19 -22.71
C TYR A 70 -3.24 7.73 -22.41
N ARG A 71 -2.58 7.03 -23.35
CA ARG A 71 -2.17 5.64 -23.14
C ARG A 71 -1.16 5.54 -22.00
N SER A 72 -0.20 6.45 -21.96
CA SER A 72 0.80 6.53 -20.90
C SER A 72 0.15 6.79 -19.54
N ALA A 73 -0.78 7.73 -19.46
CA ALA A 73 -1.51 8.04 -18.24
C ALA A 73 -2.32 6.82 -17.72
N VAL A 74 -2.98 6.08 -18.62
CA VAL A 74 -3.75 4.89 -18.27
C VAL A 74 -2.83 3.74 -17.82
N VAL A 75 -1.81 3.41 -18.61
CA VAL A 75 -0.89 2.30 -18.30
C VAL A 75 -0.11 2.58 -17.02
N PHE A 76 0.48 3.78 -16.91
CA PHE A 76 1.25 4.16 -15.73
C PHE A 76 0.35 4.32 -14.50
N GLY A 77 -0.75 5.06 -14.64
CA GLY A 77 -1.68 5.31 -13.55
C GLY A 77 -2.42 4.05 -13.08
N GLY A 78 -2.62 3.07 -13.95
CA GLY A 78 -3.15 1.75 -13.63
C GLY A 78 -2.13 0.89 -12.91
N THR A 79 -0.97 0.66 -13.52
CA THR A 79 0.09 -0.21 -12.96
C THR A 79 0.61 0.28 -11.60
N VAL A 80 0.90 1.58 -11.47
CA VAL A 80 1.34 2.16 -10.20
C VAL A 80 0.18 2.29 -9.22
N GLY A 81 -1.03 2.59 -9.71
CA GLY A 81 -2.22 2.75 -8.89
C GLY A 81 -2.68 1.46 -8.20
N LEU A 82 -2.50 0.30 -8.86
CA LEU A 82 -2.76 -1.01 -8.26
C LEU A 82 -1.80 -1.33 -7.11
N GLY A 83 -0.58 -0.79 -7.15
CA GLY A 83 0.44 -0.92 -6.10
C GLY A 83 1.02 -2.32 -5.89
N VAL A 84 0.42 -3.37 -6.43
CA VAL A 84 0.92 -4.76 -6.33
C VAL A 84 1.95 -5.10 -7.41
N VAL A 85 1.97 -4.34 -8.51
CA VAL A 85 2.86 -4.62 -9.65
C VAL A 85 4.20 -3.90 -9.48
N THR A 86 4.17 -2.69 -8.91
CA THR A 86 5.35 -1.84 -8.75
C THR A 86 5.94 -1.95 -7.36
N ARG A 87 7.24 -1.66 -7.24
CA ARG A 87 7.91 -1.61 -5.93
C ARG A 87 7.25 -0.59 -5.01
N VAL A 88 6.81 -1.04 -3.84
CA VAL A 88 6.39 -0.20 -2.71
C VAL A 88 7.35 -0.49 -1.57
N PRO A 89 8.17 0.47 -1.12
CA PRO A 89 9.22 0.21 -0.13
C PRO A 89 8.70 0.13 1.30
N TYR A 90 7.40 0.30 1.52
CA TYR A 90 6.77 0.32 2.85
C TYR A 90 5.89 -0.91 3.04
N ALA A 91 6.06 -1.60 4.17
CA ALA A 91 5.26 -2.77 4.55
C ALA A 91 3.79 -2.42 4.82
N SER A 92 3.45 -1.14 5.01
CA SER A 92 2.09 -0.69 5.24
C SER A 92 1.12 -1.02 4.10
N PHE A 93 1.58 -1.07 2.86
CA PHE A 93 0.73 -1.40 1.72
C PHE A 93 0.27 -2.87 1.69
N PRO A 94 1.15 -3.88 1.77
CA PRO A 94 0.71 -5.27 1.85
C PRO A 94 -0.10 -5.55 3.12
N ILE A 95 0.21 -4.90 4.25
CA ILE A 95 -0.61 -4.98 5.47
C ILE A 95 -2.02 -4.42 5.24
N LEU A 96 -2.14 -3.27 4.56
CA LEU A 96 -3.44 -2.72 4.18
C LEU A 96 -4.23 -3.71 3.32
N LEU A 97 -3.63 -4.31 2.29
CA LEU A 97 -4.33 -5.29 1.44
C LEU A 97 -4.79 -6.52 2.23
N ALA A 98 -3.92 -7.03 3.11
CA ALA A 98 -4.28 -8.13 4.02
C ALA A 98 -5.42 -7.74 4.95
N TRP A 99 -5.41 -6.52 5.50
CA TRP A 99 -6.51 -6.01 6.32
C TRP A 99 -7.82 -5.91 5.54
N LEU A 100 -7.81 -5.39 4.31
CA LEU A 100 -9.00 -5.30 3.48
C LEU A 100 -9.61 -6.68 3.22
N PHE A 101 -8.76 -7.67 3.01
CA PHE A 101 -9.18 -9.06 2.91
C PHE A 101 -9.80 -9.58 4.22
N VAL A 102 -9.15 -9.39 5.36
CA VAL A 102 -9.67 -9.86 6.67
C VAL A 102 -10.99 -9.15 7.03
N ALA A 103 -11.09 -7.84 6.79
CA ALA A 103 -12.29 -7.06 7.03
C ALA A 103 -13.45 -7.53 6.14
N GLY A 104 -13.19 -7.86 4.87
CA GLY A 104 -14.21 -8.38 3.96
C GLY A 104 -15.35 -7.40 3.67
N ASN A 105 -15.16 -6.10 3.90
CA ASN A 105 -16.18 -5.08 3.66
C ASN A 105 -15.88 -4.30 2.38
N VAL A 106 -16.70 -4.47 1.35
CA VAL A 106 -16.47 -3.91 0.01
C VAL A 106 -16.45 -2.38 0.00
N TRP A 107 -17.36 -1.73 0.74
CA TRP A 107 -17.41 -0.27 0.81
C TRP A 107 -16.19 0.31 1.53
N TYR A 108 -15.77 -0.35 2.60
CA TYR A 108 -14.54 -0.01 3.29
C TYR A 108 -13.32 -0.21 2.38
N GLY A 109 -13.24 -1.33 1.66
CA GLY A 109 -12.19 -1.60 0.68
C GLY A 109 -12.13 -0.57 -0.44
N LEU A 110 -13.27 -0.17 -0.98
CA LEU A 110 -13.37 0.91 -1.97
C LEU A 110 -12.84 2.23 -1.40
N ALA A 111 -13.34 2.64 -0.22
CA ALA A 111 -12.94 3.90 0.40
C ALA A 111 -11.43 3.94 0.71
N ALA A 112 -10.91 2.91 1.38
CA ALA A 112 -9.49 2.79 1.69
C ALA A 112 -8.62 2.76 0.43
N GLY A 113 -9.05 2.02 -0.59
CA GLY A 113 -8.37 1.94 -1.89
C GLY A 113 -8.34 3.28 -2.62
N LEU A 114 -9.45 4.02 -2.64
CA LEU A 114 -9.52 5.37 -3.23
C LEU A 114 -8.61 6.34 -2.50
N VAL A 115 -8.64 6.35 -1.16
CA VAL A 115 -7.77 7.21 -0.34
C VAL A 115 -6.30 6.89 -0.62
N TYR A 116 -5.93 5.62 -0.59
CA TYR A 116 -4.55 5.20 -0.87
C TYR A 116 -4.13 5.60 -2.30
N GLY A 117 -4.96 5.33 -3.30
CA GLY A 117 -4.70 5.69 -4.69
C GLY A 117 -4.59 7.20 -4.92
N ALA A 118 -5.37 8.01 -4.18
CA ALA A 118 -5.30 9.46 -4.21
C ALA A 118 -4.00 9.98 -3.58
N LEU A 119 -3.61 9.48 -2.40
CA LEU A 119 -2.35 9.85 -1.75
C LEU A 119 -1.14 9.52 -2.62
N ARG A 120 -1.16 8.41 -3.34
CA ARG A 120 -0.10 8.12 -4.33
C ARG A 120 -0.11 9.09 -5.50
N ALA A 121 -1.28 9.51 -5.99
CA ALA A 121 -1.36 10.49 -7.06
C ALA A 121 -0.71 11.83 -6.66
N VAL A 122 -0.82 12.25 -5.39
CA VAL A 122 -0.18 13.46 -4.87
C VAL A 122 1.34 13.44 -5.11
N SER A 123 2.00 12.30 -4.93
CA SER A 123 3.44 12.16 -5.18
C SER A 123 3.84 12.38 -6.65
N ILE A 124 2.93 12.06 -7.59
CA ILE A 124 3.15 12.37 -9.00
C ILE A 124 3.00 13.87 -9.22
N TYR A 125 1.99 14.51 -8.63
CA TYR A 125 1.80 15.96 -8.77
C TYR A 125 3.00 16.76 -8.26
N SER A 126 3.69 16.30 -7.21
CA SER A 126 4.93 16.96 -6.75
C SER A 126 6.08 16.93 -7.76
N SER A 127 6.00 16.08 -8.79
CA SER A 127 7.00 16.00 -9.87
C SER A 127 6.63 16.82 -11.12
N VAL A 128 5.45 17.44 -11.17
CA VAL A 128 4.95 18.16 -12.37
C VAL A 128 5.75 19.43 -12.64
N SER A 129 6.31 20.07 -11.61
CA SER A 129 7.12 21.29 -11.74
C SER A 129 8.58 21.01 -12.14
N VAL A 130 8.92 19.78 -12.51
CA VAL A 130 10.29 19.38 -12.80
C VAL A 130 10.51 19.34 -14.31
N GLU A 131 11.44 20.17 -14.80
CA GLU A 131 11.64 20.38 -16.24
C GLU A 131 12.81 19.56 -16.81
N GLY A 132 13.70 19.05 -15.96
CA GLY A 132 14.91 18.35 -16.39
C GLY A 132 15.28 17.12 -15.53
N PRO A 133 16.07 16.17 -16.08
CA PRO A 133 16.51 14.97 -15.36
C PRO A 133 17.31 15.28 -14.09
N GLU A 134 18.14 16.32 -14.10
CA GLU A 134 18.95 16.74 -12.96
C GLU A 134 18.08 17.19 -11.78
N GLN A 135 17.05 17.98 -12.08
CA GLN A 135 16.07 18.42 -11.08
C GLN A 135 15.25 17.25 -10.51
N LEU A 136 14.96 16.21 -11.32
CA LEU A 136 14.30 14.98 -10.83
C LEU A 136 15.19 14.23 -9.84
N VAL A 137 16.48 14.12 -10.14
CA VAL A 137 17.45 13.47 -9.25
C VAL A 137 17.57 14.26 -7.94
N GLU A 138 17.65 15.58 -8.02
CA GLU A 138 17.71 16.44 -6.83
C GLU A 138 16.45 16.34 -5.98
N LEU A 139 15.26 16.40 -6.60
CA LEU A 139 13.98 16.20 -5.91
C LEU A 139 13.94 14.84 -5.22
N ASN A 140 14.34 13.77 -5.92
CA ASN A 140 14.38 12.44 -5.34
C ASN A 140 15.35 12.37 -4.15
N GLN A 141 16.55 12.95 -4.26
CA GLN A 141 17.50 13.01 -3.14
C GLN A 141 16.93 13.77 -1.94
N ARG A 142 16.24 14.91 -2.17
CA ARG A 142 15.58 15.67 -1.10
C ARG A 142 14.49 14.84 -0.42
N LEU A 143 13.66 14.12 -1.18
CA LEU A 143 12.63 13.24 -0.63
C LEU A 143 13.24 12.07 0.15
N MET A 144 14.32 11.47 -0.34
CA MET A 144 15.01 10.36 0.32
C MET A 144 15.65 10.75 1.65
N ARG A 145 15.98 12.03 1.87
CA ARG A 145 16.42 12.51 3.20
C ARG A 145 15.35 12.33 4.28
N PHE A 146 14.08 12.38 3.90
CA PHE A 146 12.95 12.17 4.82
C PHE A 146 12.52 10.70 4.90
N ALA A 147 13.11 9.81 4.10
CA ALA A 147 12.75 8.39 4.11
C ALA A 147 12.84 7.76 5.51
N PRO A 148 13.89 7.99 6.33
CA PRO A 148 13.95 7.46 7.68
C PRO A 148 12.78 7.92 8.55
N SER A 149 12.38 9.19 8.44
CA SER A 149 11.23 9.73 9.17
C SER A 149 9.91 9.10 8.72
N PHE A 150 9.74 8.87 7.40
CA PHE A 150 8.56 8.17 6.89
C PHE A 150 8.50 6.71 7.36
N HIS A 151 9.63 6.02 7.42
CA HIS A 151 9.73 4.68 7.99
C HIS A 151 9.33 4.67 9.48
N GLN A 152 9.82 5.62 10.28
CA GLN A 152 9.44 5.73 11.69
C GLN A 152 7.94 6.01 11.88
N VAL A 153 7.39 6.97 11.15
CA VAL A 153 5.94 7.29 11.20
C VAL A 153 5.10 6.09 10.79
N THR A 154 5.52 5.38 9.73
CA THR A 154 4.86 4.16 9.25
C THR A 154 4.93 3.06 10.30
N GLY A 155 6.10 2.85 10.92
CA GLY A 155 6.30 1.88 11.98
C GLY A 155 5.43 2.15 13.21
N LEU A 156 5.32 3.40 13.65
CA LEU A 156 4.44 3.80 14.75
C LEU A 156 2.95 3.57 14.41
N ALA A 157 2.54 3.91 13.19
CA ALA A 157 1.17 3.65 12.73
C ALA A 157 0.86 2.14 12.69
N LEU A 158 1.80 1.33 12.21
CA LEU A 158 1.67 -0.13 12.21
C LEU A 158 1.66 -0.70 13.63
N ALA A 159 2.46 -0.18 14.56
CA ALA A 159 2.46 -0.61 15.95
C ALA A 159 1.12 -0.33 16.62
N ALA A 160 0.55 0.86 16.41
CA ALA A 160 -0.78 1.21 16.91
C ALA A 160 -1.86 0.30 16.30
N PHE A 161 -1.78 0.02 14.99
CA PHE A 161 -2.71 -0.87 14.32
C PHE A 161 -2.58 -2.33 14.78
N ALA A 162 -1.37 -2.82 15.00
CA ALA A 162 -1.11 -4.14 15.56
C ALA A 162 -1.67 -4.26 16.98
N ALA A 163 -1.46 -3.25 17.82
CA ALA A 163 -2.02 -3.22 19.17
C ALA A 163 -3.55 -3.28 19.15
N TYR A 164 -4.19 -2.52 18.24
CA TYR A 164 -5.64 -2.59 18.01
C TYR A 164 -6.08 -4.02 17.65
N LEU A 165 -5.44 -4.66 16.67
CA LEU A 165 -5.79 -6.02 16.24
C LEU A 165 -5.58 -7.10 17.33
N LEU A 166 -4.55 -6.95 18.15
CA LEU A 166 -4.20 -7.92 19.20
C LEU A 166 -5.07 -7.77 20.45
N LEU A 167 -5.42 -6.53 20.84
CA LEU A 167 -6.21 -6.26 22.05
C LEU A 167 -7.71 -6.37 21.80
N ALA A 168 -8.15 -6.02 20.61
CA ALA A 168 -9.55 -6.04 20.21
C ALA A 168 -9.67 -6.58 18.78
N PRO A 169 -9.57 -7.92 18.58
CA PRO A 169 -9.73 -8.54 17.27
C PRO A 169 -11.19 -8.50 16.75
N THR A 170 -11.96 -7.51 17.18
CA THR A 170 -13.30 -7.22 16.68
C THR A 170 -13.15 -6.63 15.28
N LEU A 171 -13.44 -7.44 14.29
CA LEU A 171 -13.40 -7.02 12.90
C LEU A 171 -14.64 -6.19 12.57
N PRO A 172 -14.50 -5.12 11.76
CA PRO A 172 -15.64 -4.37 11.24
C PRO A 172 -16.51 -5.22 10.30
#